data_AF-A0A946WRJ1-F1
#
_entry.id   AF-A0A946WRJ1-F1
#
_cell.length_a   1.000
_cell.length_b   1.000
_cell.length_c   1.000
_cell.angle_alpha   90.00
_cell.angle_beta   90.00
_cell.angle_gamma   90.00
#
_symmetry.space_group_name_H-M   'P 1'
#
loop_
_entity.id
_entity.type
_entity.pdbx_description
1 polymer ?
#
loop_
_entity_poly.entity_id
_entity_poly.type
_entity_poly.pdbx_seq_one_letter_code
_entity_poly.pdbx_strand_id
1 'polypeptide(L)'
;MKRIPFIYAVNTTLTALGSDSKQLEIAADSEFELRKITSAQTGDFTVQFVDPEVGKLSNIAIYNRNLAGKDNYYGPGEIEEPHVFARRSSITVDFVDLSNAGNTVQLALHGFKIKR
;
A
#
# COMPACT_ATOMS: atom_id res chain seq x y z
N MET A 1 5.21 -11.81 -22.49
CA MET A 1 5.11 -11.16 -21.17
C MET A 1 3.93 -11.77 -20.43
N LYS A 2 4.18 -12.49 -19.33
CA LYS A 2 3.13 -13.20 -18.58
C LYS A 2 2.76 -12.37 -17.35
N ARG A 3 1.48 -12.04 -17.21
CA ARG A 3 0.89 -11.41 -16.01
C ARG A 3 0.27 -12.49 -15.12
N ILE A 4 0.65 -12.52 -13.85
CA ILE A 4 0.14 -13.48 -12.87
C ILE A 4 -0.47 -12.67 -11.72
N PRO A 5 -1.77 -12.83 -11.40
CA PRO A 5 -2.37 -12.14 -10.27
C PRO A 5 -1.57 -12.37 -8.99
N PHE A 6 -1.27 -11.30 -8.27
CA PHE A 6 -0.49 -11.36 -7.05
C PHE A 6 -0.91 -10.27 -6.07
N ILE A 7 -0.84 -10.58 -4.78
CA ILE A 7 -1.18 -9.66 -3.70
C ILE A 7 0.00 -9.60 -2.74
N TYR A 8 0.46 -8.39 -2.48
CA TYR A 8 1.38 -8.09 -1.39
C TYR A 8 0.57 -7.61 -0.19
N ALA A 9 0.73 -8.24 0.97
CA ALA A 9 0.00 -7.89 2.18
C ALA A 9 0.97 -7.43 3.28
N VAL A 10 0.58 -6.37 3.98
CA VAL A 10 1.31 -5.78 5.10
C VAL A 10 0.38 -5.73 6.29
N ASN A 11 0.85 -6.17 7.46
CA ASN A 11 0.10 -6.10 8.71
C ASN A 11 0.92 -5.33 9.74
N THR A 12 0.26 -4.49 10.52
CA THR A 12 0.85 -3.79 11.65
C THR A 12 -0.16 -3.65 12.80
N THR A 13 0.37 -3.55 14.02
CA THR A 13 -0.38 -3.16 15.21
C THR A 13 0.24 -1.89 15.76
N LEU A 14 -0.53 -0.81 15.73
CA LEU A 14 -0.15 0.50 16.20
C LEU A 14 -0.64 0.69 17.64
N THR A 15 0.19 1.29 18.47
CA THR A 15 -0.26 1.85 19.76
C THR A 15 -1.08 3.12 19.52
N ALA A 16 -1.85 3.56 20.52
CA ALA A 16 -2.61 4.80 20.44
C ALA A 16 -1.70 5.98 20.03
N LEU A 17 -2.08 6.70 18.96
CA LEU A 17 -1.30 7.79 18.35
C LEU A 17 0.15 7.41 17.94
N GLY A 18 0.44 6.11 17.88
CA GLY A 18 1.74 5.58 17.51
C GLY A 18 1.95 5.55 16.00
N SER A 19 3.19 5.30 15.60
CA SER A 19 3.56 5.07 14.21
C SER A 19 4.37 3.80 14.05
N ASP A 20 4.34 3.24 12.85
CA ASP A 20 5.13 2.07 12.47
C ASP A 20 5.46 2.15 10.99
N SER A 21 6.58 1.54 10.60
CA SER A 21 7.04 1.50 9.21
C SER A 21 7.25 0.05 8.79
N LYS A 22 6.80 -0.29 7.58
CA LYS A 22 6.90 -1.63 7.02
C LYS A 22 7.50 -1.56 5.64
N GLN A 23 8.59 -2.30 5.45
CA GLN A 23 9.21 -2.46 4.14
C GLN A 23 8.64 -3.67 3.43
N LEU A 24 8.27 -3.48 2.17
CA LEU A 24 7.80 -4.51 1.26
C LEU A 24 8.81 -4.70 0.14
N GLU A 25 9.39 -5.89 0.05
CA GLU A 25 10.36 -6.21 -1.00
C GLU A 25 9.69 -6.83 -2.22
N ILE A 26 9.98 -6.29 -3.40
CA ILE A 26 9.53 -6.82 -4.67
C ILE A 26 10.46 -7.96 -5.10
N ALA A 27 9.87 -9.12 -5.34
CA ALA A 27 10.59 -10.34 -5.70
C ALA A 27 11.58 -10.13 -6.86
N ALA A 28 12.75 -10.76 -6.76
CA ALA A 28 13.83 -10.61 -7.75
C ALA A 28 13.50 -11.16 -9.15
N ASP A 29 12.50 -12.05 -9.24
CA ASP A 29 12.14 -12.80 -10.45
C ASP A 29 11.01 -12.14 -11.27
N SER A 30 10.44 -11.02 -10.80
CA SER A 30 9.33 -10.36 -11.47
C SER A 30 9.23 -8.87 -11.12
N GLU A 31 8.78 -8.07 -12.07
CA GLU A 31 8.26 -6.72 -11.78
C GLU A 31 6.84 -6.86 -11.17
N PHE A 32 6.39 -5.86 -10.42
CA PHE A 32 5.04 -5.85 -9.84
C PHE A 32 4.23 -4.66 -10.33
N GLU A 33 3.10 -4.92 -10.99
CA GLU A 33 2.17 -3.91 -11.48
C GLU A 33 1.02 -3.75 -10.49
N LEU A 34 1.01 -2.64 -9.75
CA LEU A 34 -0.02 -2.29 -8.78
C LEU A 34 -1.29 -1.80 -9.50
N ARG A 35 -2.43 -2.35 -9.09
CA ARG A 35 -3.75 -2.04 -9.67
C ARG A 35 -4.76 -1.55 -8.67
N LYS A 36 -4.65 -1.97 -7.41
CA LYS A 36 -5.62 -1.63 -6.38
C LYS A 36 -5.00 -1.75 -5.00
N ILE A 37 -5.42 -0.88 -4.09
CA ILE A 37 -5.04 -0.92 -2.68
C ILE A 37 -6.32 -1.12 -1.87
N THR A 38 -6.29 -2.04 -0.90
CA THR A 38 -7.39 -2.24 0.05
C THR A 38 -6.83 -2.26 1.46
N SER A 39 -7.64 -1.87 2.44
CA SER A 39 -7.29 -1.99 3.86
C SER A 39 -8.42 -2.58 4.69
N ALA A 40 -8.06 -3.20 5.81
CA ALA A 40 -8.94 -3.59 6.90
C ALA A 40 -8.31 -3.14 8.23
N GLN A 41 -9.10 -2.58 9.13
CA GLN A 41 -8.58 -1.92 10.32
C GLN A 41 -9.59 -1.91 11.49
N THR A 42 -9.08 -1.73 12.71
CA THR A 42 -9.91 -1.55 13.92
C THR A 42 -10.11 -0.08 14.33
N GLY A 43 -9.29 0.83 13.81
CA GLY A 43 -9.34 2.27 14.09
C GLY A 43 -8.87 3.14 12.93
N ASP A 44 -8.91 4.46 13.11
CA ASP A 44 -8.49 5.41 12.08
C ASP A 44 -6.96 5.56 12.02
N PHE A 45 -6.41 5.61 10.80
CA PHE A 45 -4.98 5.74 10.56
C PHE A 45 -4.70 6.51 9.26
N THR A 46 -3.48 7.01 9.10
CA THR A 46 -2.94 7.41 7.79
C THR A 46 -1.89 6.42 7.32
N VAL A 47 -1.78 6.26 6.01
CA VAL A 47 -0.73 5.51 5.34
C VAL A 47 0.02 6.40 4.36
N GLN A 48 1.34 6.27 4.32
CA GLN A 48 2.18 6.91 3.33
C GLN A 48 3.02 5.84 2.63
N PHE A 49 3.04 5.88 1.30
CA PHE A 49 3.93 5.04 0.51
C PHE A 49 5.17 5.85 0.18
N VAL A 50 6.33 5.33 0.55
CA VAL A 50 7.63 5.92 0.26
C VAL A 50 8.36 4.98 -0.70
N ASP A 51 8.53 5.46 -1.93
CA ASP A 51 9.29 4.78 -2.97
C ASP A 51 10.56 5.59 -3.27
N PRO A 52 11.76 5.02 -3.08
CA PRO A 52 13.02 5.70 -3.40
C PRO A 52 13.25 5.83 -4.91
N GLU A 53 12.60 5.00 -5.74
CA GLU A 53 12.65 5.15 -7.20
C GLU A 53 11.52 6.10 -7.64
N VAL A 54 11.85 7.10 -8.45
CA VAL A 54 10.96 8.21 -8.85
C VAL A 54 9.60 7.66 -9.33
N GLY A 55 8.60 7.69 -8.45
CA GLY A 55 7.34 6.97 -8.64
C GLY A 55 6.12 7.76 -8.17
N LYS A 56 5.04 7.67 -8.95
CA LYS A 56 3.77 8.40 -8.83
C LYS A 56 2.97 8.11 -7.55
N LEU A 57 3.44 7.21 -6.68
CA LEU A 57 2.85 7.02 -5.36
C LEU A 57 3.26 8.23 -4.52
N SER A 58 2.28 9.05 -4.17
CA SER A 58 2.53 10.28 -3.46
C SER A 58 3.19 9.97 -2.12
N ASN A 59 4.31 10.65 -1.84
CA ASN A 59 4.90 10.78 -0.50
C ASN A 59 3.99 11.61 0.42
N ILE A 60 2.68 11.40 0.35
CA ILE A 60 1.64 12.13 1.04
C ILE A 60 0.88 11.11 1.88
N ALA A 61 0.61 11.48 3.13
CA ALA A 61 -0.24 10.70 4.00
C ALA A 61 -1.67 10.62 3.45
N ILE A 62 -2.15 9.40 3.22
CA ILE A 62 -3.50 9.06 2.78
C ILE A 62 -4.28 8.60 4.00
N TYR A 63 -5.40 9.24 4.29
CA TYR A 63 -6.30 8.81 5.36
C TYR A 63 -7.00 7.50 5.00
N ASN A 64 -7.12 6.56 5.93
CA ASN A 64 -7.70 5.23 5.70
C ASN A 64 -9.08 5.25 5.01
N ARG A 65 -9.94 6.21 5.33
CA ARG A 65 -11.27 6.35 4.71
C ARG A 65 -11.21 6.58 3.20
N ASN A 66 -10.11 7.16 2.74
CA ASN A 66 -9.86 7.41 1.33
C ASN A 66 -9.44 6.14 0.58
N LEU A 67 -8.85 5.17 1.28
CA LEU A 67 -8.58 3.83 0.75
C LEU A 67 -9.87 3.00 0.64
N ALA A 68 -10.87 3.33 1.46
CA ALA A 68 -12.15 2.65 1.62
C ALA A 68 -13.35 3.42 1.03
N GLY A 69 -13.15 4.23 0.00
CA GLY A 69 -13.98 3.93 -1.17
C GLY A 69 -15.33 4.47 -1.46
N LYS A 70 -15.64 5.67 -1.02
CA LYS A 70 -16.84 6.31 -1.53
C LYS A 70 -16.59 7.67 -2.16
N ASP A 71 -15.61 8.44 -1.67
CA ASP A 71 -15.54 9.86 -2.00
C ASP A 71 -14.15 10.38 -2.38
N ASN A 72 -13.22 9.50 -2.74
CA ASN A 72 -11.91 9.91 -3.24
C ASN A 72 -11.73 9.56 -4.71
N TYR A 73 -11.01 10.42 -5.42
CA TYR A 73 -10.45 10.18 -6.76
C TYR A 73 -9.70 8.83 -6.87
N TYR A 74 -9.39 8.22 -5.71
CA TYR A 74 -8.78 6.91 -5.49
C TYR A 74 -9.47 6.12 -4.35
N GLY A 75 -10.80 5.92 -4.39
CA GLY A 75 -11.47 4.86 -3.59
C GLY A 75 -10.94 3.44 -3.94
N PRO A 76 -11.58 2.29 -3.61
CA PRO A 76 -11.16 0.93 -3.98
C PRO A 76 -11.34 0.68 -5.48
N GLY A 77 -11.46 1.77 -6.25
CA GLY A 77 -11.37 1.87 -7.68
C GLY A 77 -9.93 1.74 -8.11
N GLU A 78 -9.81 1.16 -9.29
CA GLU A 78 -8.57 0.83 -9.95
C GLU A 78 -7.65 2.06 -10.01
N ILE A 79 -6.36 1.85 -9.80
CA ILE A 79 -5.36 2.89 -10.07
C ILE A 79 -5.42 3.16 -11.58
N GLU A 80 -5.87 4.36 -11.96
CA GLU A 80 -6.08 4.78 -13.35
C GLU A 80 -4.83 4.56 -14.21
N GLU A 81 -3.67 4.84 -13.63
CA GLU A 81 -2.37 4.53 -14.22
C GLU A 81 -1.62 3.50 -13.37
N PRO A 82 -1.52 2.24 -13.81
CA PRO A 82 -0.84 1.18 -13.08
C PRO A 82 0.59 1.58 -12.76
N HIS A 83 0.96 1.46 -11.50
CA HIS A 83 2.32 1.71 -11.06
C HIS A 83 3.13 0.42 -11.11
N VAL A 84 4.27 0.42 -11.80
CA VAL A 84 5.13 -0.76 -11.94
C VAL A 84 6.36 -0.60 -11.10
N PHE A 85 6.50 -1.45 -10.10
CA PHE A 85 7.70 -1.55 -9.29
C PHE A 85 8.71 -2.49 -9.94
N ALA A 86 9.98 -2.04 -9.98
CA ALA A 86 11.08 -2.82 -10.49
C ALA A 86 11.32 -4.09 -9.64
N ARG A 87 11.85 -5.13 -10.27
CA ARG A 87 12.34 -6.31 -9.54
C ARG A 87 13.44 -5.89 -8.56
N ARG A 88 13.49 -6.52 -7.37
CA ARG A 88 14.43 -6.18 -6.29
C ARG A 88 14.30 -4.75 -5.74
N SER A 89 13.24 -4.02 -6.06
CA SER A 89 12.94 -2.76 -5.37
C SER A 89 12.28 -3.03 -4.02
N SER A 90 12.20 -1.99 -3.20
CA SER A 90 11.46 -2.03 -1.95
C SER A 90 10.56 -0.81 -1.84
N ILE A 91 9.38 -1.02 -1.27
CA ILE A 91 8.41 0.03 -0.97
C ILE A 91 8.34 0.13 0.54
N THR A 92 8.52 1.32 1.08
CA THR A 92 8.25 1.57 2.49
C THR A 92 6.81 2.05 2.65
N VAL A 93 6.13 1.50 3.64
CA VAL A 93 4.76 1.85 4.00
C VAL A 93 4.76 2.33 5.43
N ASP A 94 4.57 3.62 5.61
CA ASP A 94 4.51 4.26 6.92
C ASP A 94 3.06 4.38 7.35
N PHE A 95 2.80 3.99 8.60
CA PHE A 95 1.50 4.04 9.23
C PHE A 95 1.56 4.98 10.43
N VAL A 96 0.53 5.81 10.58
CA VAL A 96 0.34 6.63 11.78
C VAL A 96 -1.08 6.42 12.27
N ASP A 97 -1.20 6.01 13.53
CA ASP A 97 -2.49 5.88 14.18
C ASP A 97 -3.06 7.26 14.51
N LEU A 98 -4.34 7.45 14.24
CA LEU A 98 -5.07 8.67 14.55
C LEU A 98 -6.12 8.43 15.62
N SER A 99 -6.08 7.25 16.25
CA SER A 99 -7.01 6.85 17.29
C SER A 99 -6.37 7.00 18.68
N ASN A 100 -7.20 7.13 19.70
CA ASN A 100 -6.73 7.12 21.09
C ASN A 100 -6.72 5.69 21.68
N ALA A 101 -6.66 4.66 20.81
CA ALA A 101 -6.68 3.25 21.18
C ALA A 101 -5.70 2.45 20.31
N GLY A 102 -5.42 1.20 20.69
CA GLY A 102 -4.61 0.32 19.82
C GLY A 102 -5.35 0.01 18.52
N ASN A 103 -4.62 0.03 17.40
CA ASN A 103 -5.18 -0.17 16.06
C ASN A 103 -4.44 -1.28 15.33
N THR A 104 -5.16 -2.27 14.83
CA THR A 104 -4.59 -3.30 13.95
C THR A 104 -4.97 -2.98 12.52
N VAL A 105 -3.96 -2.85 11.66
CA VAL A 105 -4.12 -2.47 10.25
C VAL A 105 -3.58 -3.57 9.36
N GLN A 106 -4.38 -3.97 8.38
CA GLN A 106 -3.99 -4.81 7.27
C GLN A 106 -4.14 -4.01 5.97
N LEU A 107 -3.08 -3.96 5.19
CA LEU A 107 -3.04 -3.31 3.89
C LEU A 107 -2.69 -4.35 2.82
N ALA A 108 -3.42 -4.36 1.72
CA ALA A 108 -3.17 -5.27 0.60
C ALA A 108 -3.04 -4.50 -0.72
N LEU A 109 -1.95 -4.77 -1.41
CA LEU A 109 -1.58 -4.23 -2.72
C LEU A 109 -1.88 -5.31 -3.75
N HIS A 110 -2.95 -5.11 -4.51
CA HIS A 110 -3.44 -6.03 -5.53
C HIS A 110 -2.87 -5.65 -6.90
N GLY A 111 -2.43 -6.65 -7.64
CA GLY A 111 -1.78 -6.39 -8.92
C GLY A 111 -1.39 -7.65 -9.68
N PHE A 112 -0.37 -7.51 -10.53
CA PHE A 112 0.18 -8.60 -11.31
C PHE A 112 1.70 -8.68 -11.16
N LYS A 113 2.22 -9.89 -10.97
CA LYS A 113 3.61 -10.18 -11.27
C LYS A 113 3.81 -10.25 -12.77
N ILE A 114 4.75 -9.47 -13.28
CA ILE A 114 5.15 -9.44 -14.66
C ILE A 114 6.45 -10.25 -14.78
N LYS A 115 6.38 -11.35 -15.53
CA LYS A 115 7.56 -12.14 -15.90
C LYS A 115 7.87 -11.95 -17.38
N ARG A 116 9.14 -11.67 -17.67
CA ARG A 116 9.69 -11.64 -19.03
C ARG A 116 10.25 -13.02 -19.37
#